data_AF-E2A609-F1
#
_entry.id   AF-E2A609-F1
#
_cell.length_a   1.000
_cell.length_b   1.000
_cell.length_c   1.000
_cell.angle_alpha   90.00
_cell.angle_beta   90.00
_cell.angle_gamma   90.00
#
_symmetry.space_group_name_H-M   'P 1'
#
loop_
_entity.id
_entity.type
_entity.pdbx_description
1 polymer ?
#
loop_
_entity_poly.entity_id
_entity_poly.type
_entity_poly.pdbx_seq_one_letter_code
_entity_poly.pdbx_strand_id
1 'polypeptide(L)'
;IQLKFRTQMGLIVDIPKQGSGTTNDGDTARRFFENPRIVSTITNIDENVIRRFGIILKTISCGFFINQEKFNIYCYETAKLYVHFYNWYPMPAYVHKLLVHGAAI
;
A
#
# COMPACT_ATOMS: atom_id res chain seq x y z
N ILE A 1 -11.90 6.65 -11.27
CA ILE A 1 -10.97 6.65 -10.11
C ILE A 1 -9.98 7.82 -10.19
N GLN A 2 -9.15 7.90 -11.24
CA GLN A 2 -8.12 8.96 -11.42
C GLN A 2 -8.64 10.40 -11.23
N LEU A 3 -9.81 10.75 -11.81
CA LEU A 3 -10.40 12.09 -11.64
C LEU A 3 -10.69 12.41 -10.16
N LYS A 4 -11.17 11.46 -9.37
CA LYS A 4 -11.44 11.67 -7.94
C LYS A 4 -10.16 11.92 -7.14
N PHE A 5 -9.06 11.22 -7.47
CA PHE A 5 -7.76 11.50 -6.87
C PHE A 5 -7.28 12.92 -7.19
N ARG A 6 -7.48 13.36 -8.44
CA ARG A 6 -7.12 14.71 -8.86
C ARG A 6 -7.94 15.78 -8.14
N THR A 7 -9.26 15.61 -8.05
CA THR A 7 -10.14 16.64 -7.46
C THR A 7 -10.14 16.65 -5.94
N GLN A 8 -10.03 15.49 -5.28
CA GLN A 8 -10.15 15.41 -3.81
C GLN A 8 -8.80 15.43 -3.09
N MET A 9 -7.72 14.98 -3.74
CA MET A 9 -6.39 14.90 -3.12
C MET A 9 -5.33 15.73 -3.87
N GLY A 10 -5.68 16.37 -5.00
CA GLY A 10 -4.69 17.04 -5.85
C GLY A 10 -3.62 16.06 -6.36
N LEU A 11 -3.98 14.78 -6.51
CA LEU A 11 -3.07 13.70 -6.90
C LEU A 11 -3.33 13.27 -8.34
N ILE A 12 -2.28 13.29 -9.15
CA ILE A 12 -2.33 12.74 -10.50
C ILE A 12 -1.71 11.36 -10.43
N VAL A 13 -2.53 10.33 -10.66
CA VAL A 13 -2.13 8.92 -10.54
C VAL A 13 -2.37 8.20 -11.85
N ASP A 14 -1.57 7.18 -12.10
CA ASP A 14 -1.77 6.21 -13.17
C ASP A 14 -1.74 6.83 -14.59
N ILE A 15 -0.88 7.85 -14.77
CA ILE A 15 -0.60 8.38 -16.11
C ILE A 15 0.37 7.42 -16.80
N PRO A 16 0.06 6.93 -18.01
CA PRO A 16 0.97 6.07 -18.76
C PRO A 16 2.26 6.81 -19.14
N LYS A 17 3.41 6.15 -19.01
CA LYS A 17 4.68 6.60 -19.58
C LYS A 17 4.85 6.02 -21.00
N GLN A 18 5.56 6.72 -21.88
CA GLN A 18 5.95 6.14 -23.17
C GLN A 18 6.80 4.88 -22.94
N GLY A 19 6.43 3.78 -23.59
CA GLY A 19 7.03 2.47 -23.37
C GLY A 19 6.21 1.59 -22.43
N SER A 20 6.40 1.73 -21.11
CA SER A 20 5.73 0.88 -20.11
C SER A 20 5.60 1.56 -18.74
N GLY A 21 4.59 1.15 -17.99
CA GLY A 21 4.35 1.58 -16.61
C GLY A 21 3.69 2.95 -16.51
N THR A 22 3.77 3.54 -15.31
CA THR A 22 3.07 4.77 -14.96
C THR A 22 4.01 5.84 -14.41
N THR A 23 3.52 7.07 -14.34
CA THR A 23 4.23 8.19 -13.70
C THR A 23 4.21 8.15 -12.19
N ASN A 24 3.57 7.15 -11.57
CA ASN A 24 3.55 7.03 -10.12
C ASN A 24 4.99 6.84 -9.62
N ASP A 25 5.40 7.70 -8.70
CA ASP A 25 6.71 7.72 -8.07
C ASP A 25 6.58 7.65 -6.54
N GLY A 26 7.71 7.80 -5.85
CA GLY A 26 7.75 7.77 -4.38
C GLY A 26 6.91 8.86 -3.73
N ASP A 27 6.84 10.07 -4.33
CA ASP A 27 6.03 11.16 -3.79
C ASP A 27 4.53 10.88 -3.96
N THR A 28 4.15 10.36 -5.13
CA THR A 28 2.79 9.90 -5.41
C THR A 28 2.35 8.84 -4.40
N ALA A 29 3.20 7.83 -4.16
CA ALA A 29 2.93 6.78 -3.17
C ALA A 29 2.82 7.34 -1.74
N ARG A 30 3.73 8.24 -1.35
CA ARG A 30 3.72 8.87 -0.03
C ARG A 30 2.40 9.60 0.23
N ARG A 31 1.93 10.41 -0.72
CA ARG A 31 0.68 11.16 -0.63
C ARG A 31 -0.56 10.24 -0.70
N PHE A 32 -0.49 9.15 -1.48
CA PHE A 32 -1.57 8.16 -1.52
C PHE A 32 -1.84 7.57 -0.12
N PHE A 33 -0.80 7.20 0.63
CA PHE A 33 -0.96 6.62 1.97
C PHE A 33 -1.15 7.67 3.10
N GLU A 34 -1.28 8.95 2.78
CA GLU A 34 -1.41 10.03 3.79
C GLU A 34 -2.82 10.08 4.39
N ASN A 35 -3.87 9.81 3.60
CA ASN A 35 -5.25 9.78 4.07
C ASN A 35 -5.99 8.50 3.62
N PRO A 36 -5.84 7.39 4.37
CA PRO A 36 -6.46 6.11 4.03
C PRO A 36 -7.98 6.17 3.86
N ARG A 37 -8.67 7.04 4.59
CA ARG A 37 -10.13 7.21 4.51
C ARG A 37 -10.57 7.78 3.16
N ILE A 38 -9.90 8.83 2.68
CA ILE A 38 -10.20 9.40 1.35
C ILE A 38 -9.87 8.38 0.27
N VAL A 39 -8.70 7.71 0.37
CA VAL A 39 -8.33 6.66 -0.59
C VAL A 39 -9.36 5.53 -0.62
N SER A 40 -9.78 5.03 0.54
CA SER A 40 -10.81 4.00 0.67
C SER A 40 -12.11 4.43 -0.02
N THR A 41 -12.54 5.67 0.20
CA THR A 41 -13.73 6.25 -0.43
C THR A 41 -13.59 6.33 -1.96
N ILE A 42 -12.40 6.62 -2.47
CA ILE A 42 -12.14 6.76 -3.91
C ILE A 42 -12.04 5.39 -4.61
N THR A 43 -11.33 4.43 -4.01
CA THR A 43 -10.98 3.13 -4.61
C THR A 43 -11.96 2.02 -4.25
N ASN A 44 -12.79 2.24 -3.23
CA ASN A 44 -13.64 1.22 -2.60
C ASN A 44 -12.84 0.05 -2.00
N ILE A 45 -11.58 0.29 -1.63
CA ILE A 45 -10.74 -0.63 -0.87
C ILE A 45 -10.95 -0.35 0.61
N ASP A 46 -10.89 -1.39 1.45
CA ASP A 46 -11.02 -1.30 2.89
C ASP A 46 -9.94 -0.36 3.46
N GLU A 47 -10.39 0.60 4.28
CA GLU A 47 -9.53 1.62 4.87
C GLU A 47 -8.43 0.99 5.74
N ASN A 48 -8.75 -0.08 6.46
CA ASN A 48 -7.82 -0.74 7.36
C ASN A 48 -6.70 -1.44 6.59
N VAL A 49 -7.01 -2.05 5.44
CA VAL A 49 -5.99 -2.60 4.52
C VAL A 49 -5.07 -1.49 4.01
N ILE A 50 -5.61 -0.37 3.51
CA ILE A 50 -4.80 0.77 3.01
C ILE A 50 -3.88 1.32 4.12
N ARG A 51 -4.45 1.54 5.31
CA ARG A 51 -3.72 2.07 6.46
C ARG A 51 -2.58 1.13 6.89
N ARG A 52 -2.83 -0.18 6.92
CA ARG A 52 -1.81 -1.19 7.28
C ARG A 52 -0.64 -1.19 6.29
N PHE A 53 -0.92 -1.15 4.99
CA PHE A 53 0.14 -1.01 3.98
C PHE A 53 0.94 0.29 4.16
N GLY A 54 0.27 1.42 4.42
CA GLY A 54 0.95 2.69 4.68
C GLY A 54 1.88 2.64 5.91
N ILE A 55 1.46 1.96 6.98
CA ILE A 55 2.30 1.75 8.17
C ILE A 55 3.51 0.87 7.85
N ILE A 56 3.31 -0.27 7.18
CA ILE A 56 4.40 -1.19 6.80
C ILE A 56 5.45 -0.46 5.96
N LEU A 57 5.01 0.29 4.95
CA LEU A 57 5.90 1.07 4.08
C LEU A 57 6.66 2.16 4.85
N LYS A 58 5.98 2.88 5.76
CA LYS A 58 6.65 3.86 6.63
C LYS A 58 7.67 3.20 7.56
N THR A 59 7.34 2.03 8.12
CA THR A 59 8.23 1.28 9.02
C THR A 59 9.49 0.83 8.30
N ILE A 60 9.40 0.25 7.10
CA ILE A 60 10.60 -0.16 6.35
C ILE A 60 11.45 1.04 5.88
N SER A 61 10.84 2.20 5.68
CA SER A 61 11.53 3.42 5.25
C SER A 61 11.97 4.33 6.40
N CYS A 62 11.80 3.93 7.67
CA CYS A 62 12.03 4.84 8.79
C CYS A 62 13.51 5.07 9.13
N GLY A 63 14.42 4.19 8.69
CA GLY A 63 15.85 4.28 8.99
C GLY A 63 16.24 3.89 10.42
N PHE A 64 15.32 3.36 11.21
CA PHE A 64 15.57 2.90 12.58
C PHE A 64 15.53 1.37 12.68
N PHE A 65 16.05 0.82 13.77
CA PHE A 65 15.89 -0.59 14.10
C PHE A 65 14.42 -0.93 14.34
N ILE A 66 13.93 -1.94 13.61
CA ILE A 66 12.55 -2.41 13.69
C ILE A 66 12.52 -3.64 14.60
N ASN A 67 11.53 -3.71 15.51
CA ASN A 67 11.27 -4.94 16.24
C ASN A 67 10.71 -6.00 15.27
N GLN A 68 11.55 -6.97 14.92
CA GLN A 68 11.27 -7.98 13.91
C GLN A 68 10.03 -8.82 14.22
N GLU A 69 9.85 -9.24 15.49
CA GLU A 69 8.71 -10.06 15.91
C GLU A 69 7.39 -9.29 15.73
N LYS A 70 7.32 -8.06 16.24
CA LYS A 70 6.12 -7.21 16.11
C LYS A 70 5.82 -6.88 14.65
N PHE A 71 6.86 -6.61 13.85
CA PHE A 71 6.71 -6.33 12.42
C PHE A 71 6.18 -7.56 11.67
N ASN A 72 6.72 -8.75 11.95
CA ASN A 72 6.28 -10.00 11.33
C ASN A 72 4.81 -10.30 11.64
N ILE A 73 4.40 -10.18 12.92
CA ILE A 73 3.00 -10.34 13.34
C ILE A 73 2.11 -9.34 12.59
N TYR A 74 2.54 -8.07 12.49
CA TYR A 74 1.75 -7.04 11.81
C TYR A 74 1.59 -7.31 10.30
N CYS A 75 2.65 -7.76 9.62
CA CYS A 75 2.62 -8.17 8.22
C CYS A 75 1.72 -9.39 8.00
N TYR A 76 1.83 -10.42 8.85
CA TYR A 76 1.02 -11.64 8.75
C TYR A 76 -0.47 -11.37 8.96
N GLU A 77 -0.84 -10.58 9.96
CA GLU A 77 -2.24 -10.16 10.17
C GLU A 77 -2.76 -9.30 9.00
N THR A 78 -1.89 -8.52 8.36
CA THR A 78 -2.25 -7.76 7.15
C THR A 78 -2.47 -8.68 5.96
N ALA A 79 -1.69 -9.75 5.81
CA ALA A 79 -1.89 -10.76 4.76
C ALA A 79 -3.23 -11.50 4.94
N LYS A 80 -3.58 -11.89 6.17
CA LYS A 80 -4.90 -12.47 6.47
C LYS A 80 -6.04 -11.52 6.09
N LEU A 81 -5.92 -10.25 6.46
CA LEU A 81 -6.91 -9.23 6.14
C LEU A 81 -7.09 -9.06 4.63
N TYR A 82 -5.97 -9.05 3.89
CA TYR A 82 -5.99 -8.98 2.42
C TYR A 82 -6.74 -10.17 1.81
N VAL A 83 -6.41 -11.40 2.23
CA VAL A 83 -7.08 -12.60 1.72
C VAL A 83 -8.56 -12.61 2.09
N HIS A 84 -8.92 -12.14 3.29
CA HIS A 84 -10.32 -12.06 3.72
C HIS A 84 -11.17 -11.18 2.80
N PHE A 85 -10.69 -9.98 2.43
CA PHE A 85 -11.44 -9.05 1.59
C PHE A 85 -11.25 -9.26 0.08
N TYR A 86 -10.10 -9.78 -0.34
CA TYR A 86 -9.66 -9.77 -1.75
C TYR A 86 -9.17 -11.14 -2.23
N ASN A 87 -9.72 -12.25 -1.72
CA ASN A 87 -9.35 -13.61 -2.15
C ASN A 87 -9.42 -13.85 -3.67
N TRP A 88 -10.25 -13.09 -4.39
CA TRP A 88 -10.42 -13.15 -5.84
C TRP A 88 -9.25 -12.54 -6.61
N TYR A 89 -8.41 -11.71 -5.97
CA TYR A 89 -7.23 -11.11 -6.57
C TYR A 89 -5.97 -11.73 -5.95
N PRO A 90 -5.20 -12.55 -6.70
CA PRO A 90 -3.97 -13.13 -6.20
C PRO A 90 -3.00 -12.04 -5.73
N MET A 91 -2.41 -12.24 -4.55
CA MET A 91 -1.47 -11.29 -3.97
C MET A 91 -0.27 -11.08 -4.91
N PRO A 92 0.04 -9.84 -5.33
CA PRO A 92 1.18 -9.56 -6.19
C PRO A 92 2.50 -10.06 -5.59
N ALA A 93 3.44 -10.53 -6.41
CA ALA A 93 4.69 -11.12 -5.95
C ALA A 93 5.49 -10.20 -4.99
N TYR A 94 5.52 -8.89 -5.24
CA TYR A 94 6.16 -7.92 -4.35
C TYR A 94 5.44 -7.77 -3.01
N VAL A 95 4.10 -7.80 -3.02
CA VAL A 95 3.29 -7.74 -1.79
C VAL A 95 3.46 -9.02 -0.99
N HIS A 96 3.49 -10.18 -1.64
CA HIS A 96 3.77 -11.46 -0.98
C HIS A 96 5.17 -11.46 -0.35
N LYS A 97 6.20 -11.04 -1.09
CA LYS A 97 7.55 -10.90 -0.55
C LYS A 97 7.58 -9.97 0.66
N LEU A 98 6.90 -8.82 0.61
CA LEU A 98 6.84 -7.88 1.72
C LEU A 98 6.13 -8.47 2.96
N LEU A 99 4.95 -9.07 2.78
CA LEU A 99 4.13 -9.52 3.92
C LEU A 99 4.56 -10.86 4.50
N VAL A 100 5.13 -11.76 3.70
CA VAL A 100 5.51 -13.11 4.13
C VAL A 100 7.01 -13.23 4.40
N HIS A 101 7.84 -12.52 3.64
CA HIS A 101 9.30 -12.60 3.77
C HIS A 101 9.95 -11.32 4.28
N GLY A 102 9.23 -10.20 4.35
CA GLY A 102 9.82 -8.88 4.66
C GLY A 102 10.42 -8.76 6.06
N ALA A 103 10.02 -9.60 7.01
CA ALA A 103 10.64 -9.62 8.33
C ALA A 103 11.96 -10.42 8.37
N ALA A 104 12.28 -11.21 7.36
CA ALA A 104 13.48 -12.05 7.30
C ALA A 104 14.61 -11.46 6.45
N ILE A 105 14.40 -10.25 5.91
CA ILE A 105 15.36 -9.46 5.11
C ILE A 105 15.96 -8.39 6.01
#